data_AF-A0A4Y8L1M1-F1
#
_entry.id   AF-A0A4Y8L1M1-F1
#
_cell.length_a   1.000
_cell.length_b   1.000
_cell.length_c   1.000
_cell.angle_alpha   90.00
_cell.angle_beta   90.00
_cell.angle_gamma   90.00
#
_symmetry.space_group_name_H-M   'P 1'
#
loop_
_entity.id
_entity.type
_entity.pdbx_description
1 polymer ?
#
loop_
_entity_poly.entity_id
_entity_poly.type
_entity_poly.pdbx_seq_one_letter_code
_entity_poly.pdbx_strand_id
1 'polypeptide(L)'
;MVGAVVNFIVMVPLLIMAIVLSRGKGAFLIAGYNTMPKNEKAQYDETAICKFMGKVMFGISFSIFLMGLSELLDQQTLLIIGLILLFGLIIFTLIYSNTKDRFKKHLS
;
A
#
# COMPACT_ATOMS: atom_id res chain seq x y z
N MET A 1 -22.38 12.92 4.39
CA MET A 1 -21.34 13.21 5.39
C MET A 1 -20.80 11.96 6.12
N VAL A 2 -21.61 10.95 6.43
CA VAL A 2 -21.17 9.76 7.18
C VAL A 2 -20.08 8.97 6.43
N GLY A 3 -20.15 8.86 5.11
CA GLY A 3 -19.15 8.10 4.34
C GLY A 3 -17.77 8.76 4.39
N ALA A 4 -17.71 10.09 4.34
CA ALA A 4 -16.48 10.85 4.48
C ALA A 4 -15.80 10.60 5.83
N VAL A 5 -16.58 10.57 6.92
CA VAL A 5 -16.07 10.25 8.26
C VAL A 5 -15.49 8.84 8.29
N VAL A 6 -16.20 7.84 7.76
CA VAL A 6 -15.72 6.46 7.67
C VAL A 6 -14.41 6.39 6.86
N ASN A 7 -14.36 7.05 5.70
CA ASN A 7 -13.18 7.08 4.85
C ASN A 7 -11.96 7.66 5.59
N PHE A 8 -12.11 8.77 6.31
CA PHE A 8 -10.99 9.37 7.05
C PHE A 8 -10.57 8.54 8.26
N ILE A 9 -11.51 7.89 8.96
CA ILE A 9 -11.17 6.95 10.05
C ILE A 9 -10.32 5.79 9.51
N VAL A 10 -10.64 5.24 8.34
CA VAL A 10 -9.86 4.18 7.70
C VAL A 10 -8.53 4.70 7.14
N MET A 11 -8.51 5.92 6.61
CA MET A 11 -7.32 6.52 6.01
C MET A 11 -6.18 6.72 7.00
N VAL A 12 -6.48 7.15 8.24
CA VAL A 12 -5.47 7.46 9.27
C VAL A 12 -4.56 6.27 9.59
N PRO A 13 -5.05 5.06 9.96
CA PRO A 13 -4.18 3.92 10.22
C PRO A 13 -3.41 3.48 8.97
N LEU A 14 -4.00 3.58 7.77
CA LEU A 14 -3.28 3.29 6.52
C LEU A 14 -2.11 4.25 6.31
N LEU A 15 -2.30 5.54 6.62
CA LEU A 15 -1.24 6.55 6.54
C LEU A 15 -0.12 6.28 7.55
N ILE A 16 -0.47 5.88 8.78
CA ILE A 16 0.51 5.49 9.80
C ILE A 16 1.32 4.28 9.33
N MET A 17 0.66 3.25 8.80
CA MET A 17 1.34 2.09 8.23
C MET A 17 2.24 2.47 7.05
N ALA A 18 1.79 3.38 6.17
CA ALA A 18 2.59 3.87 5.05
C ALA A 18 3.90 4.51 5.52
N ILE A 19 3.84 5.34 6.57
CA ILE A 19 5.01 6.01 7.18
C ILE A 19 5.96 5.00 7.83
N VAL A 20 5.44 3.99 8.54
CA VAL A 20 6.27 2.95 9.16
C VAL A 20 6.98 2.12 8.10
N LEU A 21 6.23 1.67 7.08
CA LEU A 21 6.74 0.87 5.95
C LEU A 21 7.75 1.64 5.10
N SER A 22 7.52 2.93 4.83
CA SER A 22 8.44 3.76 4.04
C SER A 22 9.80 3.97 4.70
N ARG A 23 9.89 3.75 6.02
CA ARG A 23 11.15 3.75 6.78
C ARG A 23 11.87 2.39 6.74
N GLY A 24 11.38 1.43 5.96
CA GLY A 24 11.93 0.07 5.90
C GLY A 24 11.58 -0.80 7.09
N LYS A 25 10.55 -0.42 7.88
CA LYS A 25 10.11 -1.15 9.08
C LYS A 25 8.73 -1.75 8.86
N GLY A 26 8.28 -2.64 9.75
CA GLY A 26 6.92 -3.16 9.70
C GLY A 26 6.72 -4.34 8.77
N ALA A 27 7.78 -5.08 8.46
CA ALA A 27 7.71 -6.30 7.65
C ALA A 27 6.71 -7.33 8.18
N PHE A 28 6.42 -7.32 9.50
CA PHE A 28 5.39 -8.14 10.14
C PHE A 28 3.97 -7.94 9.57
N LEU A 29 3.71 -6.82 8.88
CA LEU A 29 2.46 -6.54 8.17
C LEU A 29 2.38 -7.18 6.78
N ILE A 30 3.52 -7.63 6.24
CA ILE A 30 3.63 -8.22 4.90
C ILE A 30 3.40 -9.72 5.01
N ALA A 31 2.14 -10.14 4.93
CA ALA A 31 1.75 -11.55 5.12
C ALA A 31 2.58 -12.52 4.28
N GLY A 32 2.71 -12.29 2.97
CA GLY A 32 3.49 -13.16 2.08
C GLY A 32 4.98 -13.27 2.43
N TYR A 33 5.56 -12.24 3.05
CA TYR A 33 6.95 -12.28 3.53
C TYR A 33 7.07 -12.98 4.89
N ASN A 34 6.04 -12.94 5.74
CA ASN A 34 6.08 -13.58 7.07
C ASN A 34 5.68 -15.05 7.07
N THR A 35 4.88 -15.49 6.10
CA THR A 35 4.54 -16.90 5.91
C THR A 35 5.61 -17.67 5.12
N MET A 36 6.58 -16.97 4.53
CA MET A 36 7.68 -17.56 3.79
C MET A 36 8.63 -18.36 4.70
N PRO A 37 9.08 -19.56 4.29
CA PRO A 37 10.10 -20.33 5.01
C PRO A 37 11.36 -19.51 5.30
N LYS A 38 12.01 -19.71 6.45
CA LYS A 38 13.17 -18.91 6.89
C LYS A 38 14.31 -18.86 5.87
N ASN A 39 14.60 -19.98 5.20
CA ASN A 39 15.65 -20.10 4.17
C ASN A 39 15.33 -19.31 2.90
N GLU A 40 14.06 -19.26 2.51
CA GLU A 40 13.60 -18.48 1.36
C GLU A 40 13.53 -16.99 1.73
N LYS A 41 12.97 -16.67 2.90
CA LYS A 41 12.88 -15.30 3.44
C LYS A 41 14.23 -14.60 3.50
N ALA A 42 15.30 -15.33 3.87
CA ALA A 42 16.66 -14.80 3.93
C ALA A 42 17.19 -14.25 2.58
N GLN A 43 16.66 -14.75 1.45
CA GLN A 43 17.04 -14.32 0.10
C GLN A 43 16.44 -12.98 -0.29
N TYR A 44 15.44 -12.48 0.44
CA TYR A 44 14.73 -11.24 0.13
C TYR A 44 15.28 -10.04 0.92
N ASP A 45 15.25 -8.87 0.31
CA ASP A 45 15.52 -7.58 0.95
C ASP A 45 14.25 -7.06 1.64
N GLU A 46 14.17 -7.30 2.94
CA GLU A 46 13.09 -6.83 3.80
C GLU A 46 12.86 -5.31 3.71
N THR A 47 13.95 -4.55 3.66
CA THR A 47 13.88 -3.08 3.64
C THR A 47 13.30 -2.60 2.32
N ALA A 48 13.70 -3.20 1.19
CA ALA A 48 13.15 -2.89 -0.12
C ALA A 48 11.65 -3.23 -0.20
N ILE A 49 11.24 -4.39 0.31
CA ILE A 49 9.83 -4.80 0.37
C ILE A 49 9.02 -3.80 1.18
N CYS A 50 9.47 -3.47 2.40
CA CYS A 50 8.79 -2.51 3.27
C CYS A 50 8.66 -1.15 2.60
N LYS A 51 9.76 -0.61 2.05
CA LYS A 51 9.75 0.70 1.38
C LYS A 51 8.81 0.73 0.18
N PHE A 52 8.79 -0.33 -0.61
CA PHE A 52 7.86 -0.46 -1.74
C PHE A 52 6.41 -0.48 -1.24
N MET A 53 6.11 -1.30 -0.22
CA MET A 53 4.75 -1.38 0.32
C MET A 53 4.30 -0.10 1.02
N GLY A 54 5.23 0.67 1.60
CA GLY A 54 4.96 2.00 2.11
C GLY A 54 4.47 2.95 1.01
N LYS A 55 5.10 2.95 -0.17
CA LYS A 55 4.66 3.75 -1.33
C LYS A 55 3.27 3.34 -1.82
N VAL A 56 3.01 2.03 -1.89
CA VAL A 56 1.68 1.50 -2.24
C VAL A 56 0.63 1.96 -1.23
N MET A 57 0.94 1.86 0.07
CA MET A 57 0.04 2.25 1.15
C MET A 57 -0.25 3.76 1.17
N PHE A 58 0.73 4.61 0.82
CA PHE A 58 0.48 6.04 0.58
C PHE A 58 -0.52 6.25 -0.55
N GLY A 59 -0.38 5.52 -1.66
CA GLY A 59 -1.31 5.61 -2.79
C GLY A 59 -2.74 5.13 -2.43
N ILE A 60 -2.86 4.05 -1.67
CA ILE A 60 -4.15 3.55 -1.16
C ILE A 60 -4.78 4.58 -0.22
N SER A 61 -4.01 5.12 0.73
CA SER A 61 -4.46 6.16 1.65
C SER A 61 -4.95 7.41 0.90
N PHE A 62 -4.20 7.86 -0.13
CA PHE A 62 -4.61 8.98 -0.97
C PHE A 62 -5.87 8.67 -1.80
N SER A 63 -6.03 7.44 -2.28
CA SER A 63 -7.25 7.01 -2.98
C SER A 63 -8.48 7.15 -2.08
N ILE A 64 -8.39 6.69 -0.83
CA ILE A 64 -9.46 6.81 0.17
C ILE A 64 -9.71 8.27 0.57
N PHE A 65 -8.65 9.08 0.66
CA PHE A 65 -8.78 10.53 0.84
C PHE A 65 -9.64 11.16 -0.26
N LEU A 66 -9.38 10.86 -1.53
CA LEU A 66 -10.17 11.37 -2.65
C LEU A 66 -11.63 10.92 -2.58
N MET A 67 -11.89 9.69 -2.14
CA MET A 67 -13.25 9.20 -1.92
C MET A 67 -13.96 9.97 -0.79
N GLY A 68 -13.30 10.21 0.34
CA GLY A 68 -13.85 11.05 1.42
C GLY A 68 -14.08 12.50 0.98
N LEU A 69 -13.14 13.07 0.23
CA LEU A 69 -13.23 14.43 -0.30
C LEU A 69 -14.35 14.58 -1.33
N SER A 70 -14.61 13.53 -2.13
CA SER A 70 -15.71 13.52 -3.10
C SER A 70 -17.07 13.78 -2.46
N GLU A 71 -17.33 13.22 -1.28
CA GLU A 71 -18.58 13.40 -0.54
C GLU A 71 -18.66 14.77 0.17
N LEU A 72 -17.52 15.31 0.62
CA LEU A 72 -17.48 16.65 1.22
C LEU A 72 -17.72 17.76 0.19
N LEU A 73 -17.27 17.55 -1.05
CA LEU A 73 -17.36 18.54 -2.13
C LEU A 73 -18.52 18.28 -3.09
N ASP A 74 -19.26 17.18 -2.91
CA ASP A 74 -20.29 16.69 -3.84
C ASP A 74 -19.76 16.55 -5.28
N GLN A 75 -18.56 15.97 -5.42
CA GLN A 75 -17.83 15.84 -6.68
C GLN A 75 -17.61 14.37 -7.06
N GLN A 76 -18.53 13.82 -7.86
CA GLN A 76 -18.46 12.41 -8.29
C GLN A 76 -17.19 12.06 -9.07
N THR A 77 -16.57 13.02 -9.77
CA THR A 77 -15.31 12.81 -10.47
C THR A 77 -14.18 12.40 -9.51
N LEU A 78 -14.13 12.96 -8.29
CA LEU A 78 -13.12 12.58 -7.29
C LEU A 78 -13.30 11.14 -6.80
N LEU A 79 -14.55 10.69 -6.68
CA LEU A 79 -14.87 9.31 -6.32
C LEU A 79 -14.33 8.35 -7.39
N ILE A 80 -14.59 8.64 -8.67
CA ILE A 80 -14.16 7.82 -9.79
C ILE A 80 -12.63 7.77 -9.86
N ILE A 81 -11.95 8.91 -9.71
CA ILE A 81 -10.48 8.97 -9.68
C ILE A 81 -9.93 8.14 -8.51
N GLY A 82 -10.50 8.29 -7.31
CA GLY A 82 -10.11 7.51 -6.13
C GLY A 82 -10.26 6.00 -6.36
N LEU A 83 -11.36 5.56 -6.97
CA LEU A 83 -11.60 4.15 -7.29
C LEU A 83 -10.60 3.62 -8.35
N ILE A 84 -10.41 4.35 -9.45
CA ILE A 84 -9.44 3.97 -10.49
C ILE A 84 -8.04 3.85 -9.91
N LEU A 85 -7.63 4.81 -9.08
CA LEU A 85 -6.33 4.80 -8.44
C LEU A 85 -6.17 3.62 -7.49
N LEU A 86 -7.19 3.33 -6.67
CA LEU A 86 -7.19 2.20 -5.73
C LEU A 86 -7.00 0.86 -6.45
N PHE A 87 -7.86 0.57 -7.43
CA PHE A 87 -7.78 -0.69 -8.19
C PHE A 87 -6.50 -0.77 -9.03
N GLY A 88 -6.09 0.35 -9.63
CA GLY A 88 -4.84 0.44 -10.38
C GLY A 88 -3.63 0.11 -9.52
N LEU A 89 -3.56 0.63 -8.29
CA LEU A 89 -2.48 0.33 -7.34
C LEU A 89 -2.50 -1.13 -6.88
N ILE A 90 -3.67 -1.72 -6.64
CA ILE A 90 -3.77 -3.14 -6.28
C ILE A 90 -3.25 -4.02 -7.41
N ILE A 91 -3.73 -3.80 -8.64
CA ILE A 91 -3.31 -4.56 -9.83
C ILE A 91 -1.81 -4.37 -10.06
N PHE A 92 -1.33 -3.13 -10.03
CA PHE A 92 0.10 -2.80 -10.16
C PHE A 92 0.93 -3.54 -9.12
N THR A 93 0.50 -3.52 -7.85
CA THR A 93 1.23 -4.16 -6.75
C THR A 93 1.29 -5.67 -6.92
N LEU A 94 0.18 -6.29 -7.30
CA LEU A 94 0.12 -7.72 -7.58
C LEU A 94 1.06 -8.11 -8.72
N ILE A 95 1.03 -7.39 -9.85
CA ILE A 95 1.91 -7.68 -10.98
C ILE A 95 3.38 -7.42 -10.60
N TYR A 96 3.68 -6.22 -10.09
CA TYR A 96 5.05 -5.78 -9.81
C TYR A 96 5.74 -6.69 -8.79
N SER A 97 5.04 -7.08 -7.73
CA SER A 97 5.63 -7.86 -6.63
C SER A 97 5.83 -9.33 -6.99
N ASN A 98 5.04 -9.87 -7.92
CA ASN A 98 5.14 -11.26 -8.36
C ASN A 98 5.96 -11.43 -9.66
N THR A 99 6.49 -10.35 -10.21
CA THR A 99 7.26 -10.41 -11.47
C THR A 99 8.76 -10.39 -11.20
N LYS A 100 9.47 -11.44 -11.65
CA LYS A 100 10.93 -11.64 -11.51
C LYS A 100 11.38 -11.73 -10.04
N ASP A 101 12.69 -11.70 -9.82
CA ASP A 101 13.33 -11.68 -8.50
C ASP A 101 13.36 -10.28 -7.87
N ARG A 102 12.28 -9.50 -8.03
CA ARG A 102 12.23 -8.04 -7.82
C ARG A 102 12.76 -7.53 -6.48
N PHE A 103 12.61 -8.35 -5.44
CA PHE A 103 13.01 -8.04 -4.08
C PHE A 103 14.04 -9.02 -3.53
N LYS A 104 14.61 -9.91 -4.36
CA LYS A 104 15.73 -10.73 -3.93
C LYS A 104 16.97 -9.87 -3.80
N LYS A 105 17.81 -10.21 -2.82
CA LYS A 105 19.14 -9.63 -2.67
C LYS A 105 19.96 -10.08 -3.87
N HIS A 106 20.48 -9.13 -4.64
CA HIS A 106 21.53 -9.43 -5.61
C HIS A 106 22.86 -9.45 -4.85
N LEU A 107 23.52 -10.61 -4.83
CA LEU A 107 24.93 -10.71 -4.45
C LEU A 107 25.73 -9.96 -5.52
N SER A 108 26.28 -8.80 -5.18
CA SER A 108 27.38 -8.18 -5.93
C SER A 108 28.68 -8.90 -5.60
#